data_AF-A0A7S0TLN7-F1
#
_entry.id   AF-A0A7S0TLN7-F1
#
_cell.length_a   1.000
_cell.length_b   1.000
_cell.length_c   1.000
_cell.angle_alpha   90.00
_cell.angle_beta   90.00
_cell.angle_gamma   90.00
#
_symmetry.space_group_name_H-M   'P 1'
#
loop_
_entity.id
_entity.type
_entity.pdbx_description
1 polymer ?
#
loop_
_entity_poly.entity_id
_entity_poly.type
_entity_poly.pdbx_seq_one_letter_code
_entity_poly.pdbx_strand_id
1 'polypeptide(L)'
;AAEANKGLVPPAVAVHMFGPPGAFLFACQVVVAVMSSGSSEQLAVAAIFSWDIYRRYINPEATGVQIIRCARIVICLFGIFSGLLAILLHTGLGLSLGWIYSSVGVFLGGAVLPIVFCLTWRHASGIGAICGAVG
;
A
#
# COMPACT_ATOMS: atom_id res chain seq x y z
N ALA A 1 11.69 -6.26 24.38
CA ALA A 1 11.67 -7.06 23.13
C ALA A 1 10.26 -7.53 22.74
N ALA A 2 9.42 -8.02 23.67
CA ALA A 2 8.06 -8.47 23.34
C ALA A 2 7.12 -7.35 22.85
N GLU A 3 7.18 -6.15 23.47
CA GLU A 3 6.39 -4.98 23.04
C GLU A 3 6.80 -4.41 21.66
N ALA A 4 8.06 -4.63 21.27
CA ALA A 4 8.60 -4.19 19.97
C ALA A 4 8.00 -4.99 18.81
N ASN A 5 7.81 -6.30 18.97
CA ASN A 5 7.18 -7.13 17.95
C ASN A 5 5.68 -6.85 17.79
N LYS A 6 5.04 -6.26 18.80
CA LYS A 6 3.62 -5.87 18.77
C LYS A 6 3.39 -4.45 18.22
N GLY A 7 4.45 -3.71 17.89
CA GLY A 7 4.33 -2.33 17.43
C GLY A 7 3.88 -1.34 18.51
N LEU A 8 3.92 -1.73 19.78
CA LEU A 8 3.44 -0.93 20.92
C LEU A 8 4.50 0.01 21.51
N VAL A 9 5.70 0.04 20.92
CA VAL A 9 6.82 0.88 21.39
C VAL A 9 6.52 2.39 21.22
N PRO A 10 6.05 2.88 20.05
CA PRO A 10 5.71 4.29 19.91
C PRO A 10 4.61 4.78 20.87
N PRO A 11 3.46 4.08 21.06
CA PRO A 11 2.45 4.53 22.00
C PRO A 11 2.90 4.44 23.46
N ALA A 12 3.71 3.45 23.85
CA ALA A 12 4.26 3.37 25.21
C ALA A 12 5.17 4.56 25.54
N VAL A 13 5.99 5.00 24.58
CA VAL A 13 6.85 6.18 24.73
C VAL A 13 6.03 7.47 24.78
N ALA A 14 5.01 7.60 23.94
CA ALA A 14 4.14 8.78 23.91
C ALA A 14 3.39 8.97 25.24
N VAL A 15 2.88 7.89 25.84
CA VAL A 15 2.23 7.91 27.16
C VAL A 15 3.23 8.31 28.24
N HIS A 16 4.46 7.81 28.18
CA HIS A 16 5.49 8.12 29.19
C HIS A 16 5.97 9.57 29.13
N MET A 17 6.07 10.17 27.94
CA MET A 17 6.59 11.54 27.78
C MET A 17 5.53 12.63 27.97
N PHE A 18 4.28 12.38 27.55
CA PHE A 18 3.24 13.42 27.47
C PHE A 18 2.02 13.14 28.36
N GLY A 19 2.02 12.05 29.12
CA GLY A 19 0.93 11.68 30.04
C GLY A 19 -0.38 11.29 29.32
N PRO A 20 -1.51 11.26 30.04
CA PRO A 20 -2.82 10.88 29.50
C PRO A 20 -3.30 11.65 28.24
N PRO A 21 -3.12 12.99 28.13
CA PRO A 21 -3.54 13.70 26.93
C PRO A 21 -2.65 13.39 25.71
N GLY A 22 -1.38 13.06 25.93
CA GLY A 22 -0.46 12.64 24.87
C GLY A 22 -0.85 11.31 24.21
N ALA A 23 -1.39 10.38 25.00
CA ALA A 23 -1.92 9.12 24.49
C ALA A 23 -3.08 9.33 23.50
N PHE A 24 -3.98 10.27 23.82
CA PHE A 24 -5.11 10.61 22.95
C PHE A 24 -4.64 11.26 21.65
N LEU A 25 -3.72 12.22 21.73
CA LEU A 25 -3.15 12.88 20.54
C LEU A 25 -2.41 11.88 19.64
N PHE A 26 -1.66 10.95 20.23
CA PHE A 26 -0.97 9.90 19.49
C PHE A 26 -1.95 8.95 18.78
N ALA A 27 -3.00 8.51 19.47
CA ALA A 27 -4.04 7.67 18.86
C ALA A 27 -4.71 8.38 17.67
N CYS A 28 -5.05 9.67 17.82
CA CYS A 28 -5.59 10.49 16.72
C CYS A 28 -4.61 10.59 15.55
N GLN A 29 -3.33 10.85 15.82
CA GLN A 29 -2.29 10.95 14.79
C GLN A 29 -2.17 9.65 13.98
N VAL A 30 -2.14 8.48 14.65
CA VAL A 30 -2.02 7.19 13.96
C VAL A 30 -3.24 6.92 13.09
N VAL A 31 -4.46 7.18 13.58
CA VAL A 31 -5.68 6.99 12.78
C VAL A 31 -5.68 7.88 11.54
N VAL A 32 -5.31 9.16 11.68
CA VAL A 32 -5.23 10.09 10.55
C VAL A 32 -4.13 9.68 9.57
N ALA A 33 -2.96 9.28 10.07
CA ALA A 33 -1.84 8.85 9.22
C ALA A 33 -2.20 7.61 8.39
N VAL A 34 -2.81 6.59 9.00
CA VAL A 34 -3.24 5.38 8.30
C VAL A 34 -4.35 5.68 7.29
N MET A 35 -5.30 6.55 7.62
CA MET A 35 -6.38 6.94 6.70
C MET A 35 -5.83 7.73 5.49
N SER A 36 -4.85 8.61 5.71
CA SER A 36 -4.21 9.39 4.64
C SER A 36 -3.47 8.48 3.66
N SER A 37 -2.65 7.55 4.15
CA SER A 37 -1.92 6.60 3.31
C SER A 37 -2.85 5.57 2.66
N GLY A 38 -3.86 5.08 3.39
CA GLY A 38 -4.82 4.12 2.83
C GLY A 38 -5.63 4.71 1.67
N SER A 39 -5.95 6.00 1.71
CA SER A 39 -6.68 6.67 0.63
C SER A 39 -5.83 6.80 -0.64
N SER A 40 -4.54 7.11 -0.53
CA SER A 40 -3.65 7.23 -1.69
C SER A 40 -3.38 5.89 -2.37
N GLU A 41 -3.18 4.83 -1.57
CA GLU A 41 -2.97 3.47 -2.09
C GLU A 41 -4.22 2.93 -2.80
N GLN A 42 -5.41 3.10 -2.19
CA GLN A 42 -6.67 2.66 -2.82
C GLN A 42 -6.93 3.41 -4.13
N LEU A 43 -6.65 4.71 -4.18
CA LEU A 43 -6.81 5.49 -5.40
C LEU A 43 -5.82 5.06 -6.48
N ALA A 44 -4.57 4.76 -6.12
CA ALA A 44 -3.56 4.26 -7.05
C ALA A 44 -3.97 2.92 -7.68
N VAL A 45 -4.43 1.97 -6.85
CA VAL A 45 -4.93 0.67 -7.32
C VAL A 45 -6.13 0.87 -8.25
N ALA A 46 -7.08 1.72 -7.87
CA ALA A 46 -8.25 2.02 -8.68
C ALA A 46 -7.87 2.64 -10.04
N ALA A 47 -6.86 3.50 -10.08
CA ALA A 47 -6.37 4.11 -11.31
C ALA A 47 -5.75 3.04 -12.23
N ILE A 48 -4.90 2.16 -11.71
CA ILE A 48 -4.30 1.05 -12.48
C ILE A 48 -5.40 0.18 -13.09
N PHE A 49 -6.36 -0.30 -12.29
CA PHE A 49 -7.43 -1.15 -12.83
C PHE A 49 -8.34 -0.43 -13.84
N SER A 50 -8.63 0.85 -13.62
CA SER A 50 -9.55 1.59 -14.49
C SER A 50 -8.90 2.03 -15.80
N TRP A 51 -7.63 2.41 -15.78
CA TRP A 51 -6.91 2.91 -16.96
C TRP A 51 -6.16 1.79 -17.70
N ASP A 52 -5.46 0.93 -16.97
CA ASP A 52 -4.60 -0.09 -17.58
C ASP A 52 -5.36 -1.36 -17.96
N ILE A 53 -6.44 -1.70 -17.25
CA ILE A 53 -7.26 -2.88 -17.56
C ILE A 53 -8.55 -2.47 -18.27
N TYR A 54 -9.39 -1.66 -17.62
CA TYR A 54 -10.73 -1.39 -18.16
C TYR A 54 -10.68 -0.60 -19.47
N ARG A 55 -9.89 0.47 -19.54
CA ARG A 55 -9.74 1.25 -20.77
C ARG A 55 -8.86 0.56 -21.82
N ARG A 56 -7.79 -0.15 -21.44
CA ARG A 56 -6.91 -0.78 -22.45
C ARG A 56 -7.46 -2.08 -23.05
N TYR A 57 -8.10 -2.92 -22.24
CA TYR A 57 -8.49 -4.29 -22.63
C TYR A 57 -9.99 -4.48 -22.83
N ILE A 58 -10.85 -3.79 -22.07
CA ILE A 58 -12.30 -4.06 -22.09
C ILE A 58 -13.02 -3.08 -23.00
N ASN A 59 -12.83 -1.78 -22.81
CA ASN A 59 -13.49 -0.75 -23.60
C ASN A 59 -12.57 0.46 -23.88
N PRO A 60 -11.87 0.48 -25.02
CA PRO A 60 -10.97 1.57 -25.41
C PRO A 60 -11.66 2.93 -25.59
N GLU A 61 -12.97 2.94 -25.83
CA GLU A 61 -13.79 4.15 -25.98
C GLU A 61 -14.59 4.50 -24.70
N ALA A 62 -14.21 3.94 -23.55
CA ALA A 62 -14.91 4.19 -22.29
C ALA A 62 -14.97 5.70 -21.96
N THR A 63 -16.19 6.17 -21.69
CA THR A 63 -16.42 7.54 -21.23
C THR A 63 -15.95 7.73 -19.78
N GLY A 64 -15.52 8.94 -19.41
CA GLY A 64 -14.97 9.22 -18.07
C GLY A 64 -15.91 8.82 -16.92
N VAL A 65 -17.23 8.90 -17.12
CA VAL A 65 -18.23 8.47 -16.12
C VAL A 65 -18.19 6.96 -15.89
N GLN A 66 -17.96 6.15 -16.93
CA GLN A 66 -17.84 4.69 -16.82
C GLN A 66 -16.55 4.30 -16.09
N ILE A 67 -15.44 5.00 -16.39
CA ILE A 67 -14.14 4.80 -15.73
C ILE A 67 -14.27 5.08 -14.23
N ILE A 68 -14.92 6.17 -13.84
CA ILE A 68 -15.13 6.52 -12.42
C ILE A 68 -16.03 5.51 -11.71
N ARG A 69 -17.06 4.97 -12.38
CA ARG A 69 -17.91 3.90 -11.82
C ARG A 69 -17.11 2.62 -11.58
N CYS A 70 -16.28 2.22 -12.54
CA CYS A 70 -15.40 1.06 -12.41
C CYS A 70 -14.42 1.26 -11.24
N ALA A 71 -13.74 2.41 -11.18
CA ALA A 71 -12.81 2.76 -10.10
C ALA A 71 -13.46 2.61 -8.72
N ARG A 72 -14.70 3.10 -8.55
CA ARG A 72 -15.43 3.04 -7.28
C ARG A 72 -15.72 1.59 -6.84
N ILE A 73 -16.05 0.72 -7.80
CA ILE A 73 -16.27 -0.71 -7.54
C ILE A 73 -14.95 -1.38 -7.13
N VAL A 74 -13.85 -1.08 -7.84
CA VAL A 74 -12.52 -1.62 -7.53
C VAL A 74 -12.07 -1.20 -6.13
N ILE A 75 -12.29 0.05 -5.72
CA ILE A 75 -11.95 0.53 -4.37
C ILE A 75 -12.68 -0.30 -3.31
N CYS A 76 -13.99 -0.53 -3.47
CA CYS A 76 -14.75 -1.33 -2.52
C CYS A 76 -14.26 -2.79 -2.46
N LEU A 77 -14.04 -3.42 -3.62
CA LEU A 77 -13.56 -4.80 -3.70
C LEU A 77 -12.17 -4.95 -3.08
N PHE A 78 -11.25 -4.04 -3.40
CA PHE A 78 -9.89 -4.06 -2.89
C PHE A 78 -9.85 -3.77 -1.39
N GLY A 79 -10.70 -2.88 -0.87
CA GLY A 79 -10.85 -2.62 0.56
C GLY A 79 -11.34 -3.84 1.34
N ILE A 80 -12.32 -4.57 0.81
CA ILE A 80 -12.81 -5.82 1.41
C ILE A 80 -11.70 -6.89 1.38
N PHE A 81 -11.04 -7.04 0.24
CA PHE A 81 -9.96 -8.01 0.07
C PHE A 81 -8.78 -7.74 1.01
N SER A 82 -8.32 -6.49 1.11
CA SER A 82 -7.21 -6.12 2.00
C SER A 82 -7.57 -6.27 3.48
N GLY A 83 -8.80 -5.95 3.86
CA GLY A 83 -9.31 -6.18 5.23
C GLY A 83 -9.37 -7.66 5.59
N LEU A 84 -9.88 -8.51 4.70
CA LEU A 84 -9.91 -9.97 4.90
C LEU A 84 -8.50 -10.55 5.00
N LEU A 85 -7.59 -10.11 4.12
CA LEU A 85 -6.20 -10.55 4.14
C LEU A 85 -5.49 -10.13 5.43
N ALA A 86 -5.73 -8.91 5.92
CA ALA A 86 -5.17 -8.42 7.18
C ALA A 86 -5.64 -9.26 8.39
N ILE A 87 -6.94 -9.59 8.45
CA ILE A 87 -7.49 -10.46 9.49
C ILE A 87 -6.85 -11.85 9.40
N LEU A 88 -6.78 -12.44 8.20
CA LEU A 88 -6.22 -13.77 7.98
C LEU A 88 -4.73 -13.84 8.36
N LEU A 89 -3.93 -12.84 8.01
CA LEU A 89 -2.51 -12.80 8.38
C LEU A 89 -2.31 -12.70 9.89
N HIS A 90 -3.12 -11.85 10.55
CA HIS A 90 -3.00 -11.63 11.99
C HIS A 90 -3.51 -12.83 12.82
N THR A 91 -4.68 -13.38 12.47
CA THR A 91 -5.31 -14.48 13.24
C THR A 91 -4.95 -15.87 12.76
N GLY A 92 -4.66 -16.07 11.47
CA GLY A 92 -4.39 -17.39 10.89
C GLY A 92 -2.91 -17.80 10.94
N LEU A 93 -1.98 -16.85 10.77
CA LEU A 93 -0.54 -17.14 10.66
C LEU A 93 0.29 -16.61 11.83
N GLY A 94 -0.28 -15.78 12.71
CA GLY A 94 0.41 -15.25 13.89
C GLY A 94 1.69 -14.46 13.56
N LEU A 95 1.78 -13.90 12.35
CA LEU A 95 2.98 -13.23 11.85
C LEU A 95 3.18 -11.89 12.58
N SER A 96 4.42 -11.65 13.01
CA SER A 96 4.82 -10.38 13.64
C SER A 96 4.69 -9.22 12.65
N LEU A 97 4.37 -8.01 13.15
CA LEU A 97 4.42 -6.76 12.35
C LEU A 97 5.77 -6.64 11.63
N GLY A 98 6.86 -7.05 12.27
CA GLY A 98 8.20 -7.01 11.69
C GLY A 98 8.32 -7.83 10.41
N TRP A 99 7.66 -8.99 10.35
CA TRP A 99 7.68 -9.83 9.14
C TRP A 99 6.95 -9.15 7.99
N ILE A 100 5.76 -8.57 8.25
CA ILE A 100 4.97 -7.86 7.24
C ILE A 100 5.76 -6.69 6.66
N TYR A 101 6.42 -5.88 7.52
CA TYR A 101 7.26 -4.77 7.07
C TYR A 101 8.47 -5.25 6.24
N SER A 102 9.12 -6.34 6.65
CA SER A 102 10.21 -6.92 5.86
C SER A 102 9.74 -7.43 4.50
N SER A 103 8.57 -8.06 4.42
CA SER A 103 8.02 -8.57 3.16
C SER A 103 7.70 -7.45 2.17
N VAL A 104 7.11 -6.34 2.63
CA VAL A 104 6.87 -5.16 1.76
C VAL A 104 8.18 -4.66 1.16
N GLY A 105 9.27 -4.62 1.94
CA GLY A 105 10.60 -4.23 1.45
C GLY A 105 11.14 -5.15 0.35
N VAL A 106 10.97 -6.46 0.48
CA VAL A 106 11.40 -7.43 -0.54
C VAL A 106 10.60 -7.28 -1.83
N PHE A 107 9.27 -7.14 -1.73
CA PHE A 107 8.42 -7.03 -2.91
C PHE A 107 8.58 -5.68 -3.64
N LEU A 108 8.68 -4.56 -2.91
CA LEU A 108 8.89 -3.25 -3.54
C LEU A 108 10.32 -3.05 -4.01
N GLY A 109 11.30 -3.64 -3.32
CA GLY A 109 12.73 -3.43 -3.59
C GLY A 109 13.13 -3.75 -5.03
N GLY A 110 12.58 -4.83 -5.60
CA GLY A 110 12.85 -5.22 -6.99
C GLY A 110 12.31 -4.24 -8.05
N ALA A 111 11.26 -3.48 -7.73
CA ALA A 111 10.65 -2.54 -8.67
C ALA A 111 11.37 -1.17 -8.73
N VAL A 112 12.09 -0.78 -7.67
CA VAL A 112 12.67 0.57 -7.57
C VAL A 112 13.79 0.79 -8.57
N LEU A 113 14.74 -0.15 -8.69
CA LEU A 113 15.89 0.00 -9.59
C LEU A 113 15.47 0.17 -11.06
N PRO A 114 14.57 -0.66 -11.64
CA PRO A 114 14.08 -0.49 -13.00
C PRO A 114 13.43 0.88 -13.25
N ILE A 115 12.64 1.37 -12.29
CA ILE A 115 11.94 2.66 -12.43
C ILE A 115 12.97 3.80 -12.49
N VAL A 116 13.99 3.79 -11.62
CA VAL A 116 15.05 4.81 -11.62
C VAL A 116 15.87 4.78 -12.92
N PHE A 117 16.18 3.58 -13.44
CA PHE A 117 16.87 3.44 -14.72
C PHE A 117 16.02 3.92 -15.90
N CYS A 118 14.71 3.67 -15.90
CA CYS A 118 13.80 4.19 -16.93
C CYS A 118 13.70 5.72 -16.93
N LEU A 119 13.78 6.36 -15.76
CA LEU A 119 13.71 7.82 -15.64
C LEU A 119 15.04 8.52 -15.98
N THR A 120 16.18 7.91 -15.62
CA THR A 120 17.50 8.55 -15.76
C THR A 120 18.16 8.27 -17.12
N TRP A 121 17.82 7.15 -17.77
CA TRP A 121 18.50 6.69 -18.99
C TRP A 121 17.60 6.78 -20.23
N ARG A 122 17.94 7.70 -21.14
CA ARG A 122 17.14 7.99 -22.36
C ARG A 122 17.04 6.83 -23.36
N HIS A 123 17.96 5.85 -23.31
CA HIS A 123 17.97 4.64 -24.14
C HIS A 123 17.48 3.36 -23.42
N ALA A 124 16.80 3.48 -22.28
CA ALA A 124 16.31 2.31 -21.56
C ALA A 124 15.28 1.55 -22.42
N SER A 125 15.56 0.27 -22.71
CA SER A 125 14.63 -0.57 -23.48
C SER A 125 13.59 -1.19 -22.53
N GLY A 126 12.34 -1.33 -23.00
CA GLY A 126 11.27 -1.94 -22.21
C GLY A 126 11.59 -3.38 -21.77
N ILE A 127 12.38 -4.12 -22.55
CA ILE A 127 12.83 -5.47 -22.21
C ILE A 127 13.85 -5.42 -21.06
N GLY A 128 14.75 -4.43 -21.04
CA GLY A 128 15.70 -4.25 -19.94
C GLY A 128 15.02 -3.87 -18.61
N ALA A 129 13.92 -3.11 -18.67
CA ALA A 129 13.12 -2.76 -17.50
C ALA A 129 12.39 -3.99 -16.90
N ILE A 130 11.85 -4.87 -17.75
CA ILE A 130 11.23 -6.14 -17.32
C ILE A 130 12.31 -7.08 -16.78
N CYS A 131 13.44 -7.18 -17.51
CA CYS A 131 14.72 -7.76 -17.11
C CYS A 131 15.06 -7.53 -15.63
N GLY A 132 15.27 -6.25 -15.31
CA GLY A 132 15.72 -5.81 -14.00
C GLY A 132 14.64 -5.82 -12.92
N ALA A 133 13.36 -5.89 -13.28
CA ALA A 133 12.26 -6.00 -12.30
C ALA A 133 12.05 -7.43 -11.82
N VAL A 134 12.44 -8.42 -12.63
CA VAL A 134 12.28 -9.85 -12.34
C VAL A 134 13.53 -10.48 -11.72
N GLY A 135 14.73 -9.96 -12.05
CA GLY A 135 16.01 -10.45 -11.55
C GLY A 135 16.54 -9.65 -10.36
#